data_AF-A0ABD3WM93-F1
#
_entry.id   AF-A0ABD3WM93-F1
#
_cell.length_a   1.000
_cell.length_b   1.000
_cell.length_c   1.000
_cell.angle_alpha   90.00
_cell.angle_beta   90.00
_cell.angle_gamma   90.00
#
_symmetry.space_group_name_H-M   'P 1'
#
loop_
_entity.id
_entity.type
_entity.pdbx_description
1 polymer ?
#
loop_
_entity_poly.entity_id
_entity_poly.type
_entity_poly.pdbx_seq_one_letter_code
_entity_poly.pdbx_strand_id
1 'polypeptide(L)'
;PDCNRGSSYSFDGDPDCNRGSSYSSDGDPDCNRGSSYSSDGDPDCNRGSSYSFDGDPDCNRGSSYSSDGDPDCNRGSSYSSDGDPDCNRGSSSSSFTKVASTPGH
;
A
#
# COMPACT_ATOMS: atom_id res chain seq x y z
N PRO A 1 -15.39 -6.88 5.00
CA PRO A 1 -15.83 -7.13 6.39
C PRO A 1 -15.46 -5.95 7.28
N ASP A 2 -16.38 -5.49 8.14
CA ASP A 2 -16.22 -4.16 8.74
C ASP A 2 -15.90 -4.24 10.24
N CYS A 3 -14.90 -3.49 10.69
CA CYS A 3 -14.60 -3.32 12.11
C CYS A 3 -14.59 -1.87 12.58
N ASN A 4 -15.10 -1.66 13.79
CA ASN A 4 -14.99 -0.36 14.45
C ASN A 4 -13.63 -0.15 15.13
N ARG A 5 -13.07 -1.23 15.71
CA ARG A 5 -11.73 -1.28 16.30
C ARG A 5 -11.16 -2.69 16.18
N GLY A 6 -9.86 -2.80 15.94
CA GLY A 6 -9.16 -4.08 15.87
C GLY A 6 -8.74 -4.40 14.44
N SER A 7 -8.90 -5.65 14.02
CA SER A 7 -8.47 -6.07 12.68
C SER A 7 -9.60 -6.75 11.94
N SER A 8 -9.69 -6.48 10.64
CA SER A 8 -10.56 -7.17 9.69
C SER A 8 -9.71 -7.85 8.63
N TYR A 9 -10.09 -9.07 8.27
CA TYR A 9 -9.36 -9.89 7.30
C TYR A 9 -10.34 -10.47 6.28
N SER A 10 -9.95 -10.47 5.02
CA SER A 10 -10.62 -11.14 3.92
C SER A 10 -9.59 -11.84 3.03
N PHE A 11 -10.04 -12.81 2.24
CA PHE A 11 -9.22 -13.39 1.19
C PHE A 11 -9.46 -12.63 -0.13
N ASP A 12 -10.69 -12.64 -0.65
CA ASP A 12 -11.08 -11.95 -1.91
C ASP A 12 -12.01 -10.74 -1.69
N GLY A 13 -11.87 -10.01 -0.59
CA GLY A 13 -12.85 -8.96 -0.30
C GLY A 13 -12.23 -7.73 0.30
N ASP A 14 -13.08 -6.74 0.58
CA ASP A 14 -12.64 -5.41 0.96
C ASP A 14 -12.96 -5.19 2.45
N PRO A 15 -12.04 -5.53 3.37
CA PRO A 15 -12.21 -5.19 4.77
C PRO A 15 -12.13 -3.68 4.99
N ASP A 16 -13.08 -3.15 5.75
CA ASP A 16 -13.01 -1.78 6.29
C ASP A 16 -12.69 -1.86 7.79
N CYS A 17 -11.81 -0.98 8.27
CA CYS A 17 -11.72 -0.71 9.69
C CYS A 17 -11.59 0.77 10.04
N ASN A 18 -12.45 1.22 10.96
CA ASN A 18 -12.40 2.59 11.47
C ASN A 18 -11.11 2.91 12.25
N ARG A 19 -10.61 1.96 13.03
CA ARG A 19 -9.36 2.09 13.81
C ARG A 19 -8.68 0.74 13.98
N GLY A 20 -7.52 0.57 13.40
CA GLY A 20 -6.74 -0.66 13.50
C GLY A 20 -6.28 -1.08 12.12
N SER A 21 -6.55 -2.32 11.71
CA SER A 21 -5.95 -2.83 10.48
C SER A 21 -6.91 -3.60 9.59
N SER A 22 -6.83 -3.38 8.29
CA SER A 22 -7.59 -4.09 7.28
C SER A 22 -6.64 -4.87 6.38
N TYR A 23 -6.94 -6.13 6.12
CA TYR A 23 -6.06 -7.05 5.40
C TYR A 23 -6.85 -7.83 4.35
N SER A 24 -6.36 -7.83 3.11
CA SER A 24 -6.85 -8.70 2.04
C SER A 24 -5.70 -9.47 1.40
N SER A 25 -6.01 -10.59 0.74
CA SER A 25 -5.08 -11.23 -0.19
C SER A 25 -5.29 -10.65 -1.59
N ASP A 26 -6.52 -10.69 -2.08
CA ASP A 26 -6.93 -10.26 -3.42
C ASP A 26 -8.09 -9.26 -3.32
N GLY A 27 -7.82 -8.06 -2.79
CA GLY A 27 -8.86 -7.03 -2.63
C GLY A 27 -8.33 -5.71 -2.08
N ASP A 28 -9.25 -4.81 -1.77
CA ASP A 28 -8.95 -3.39 -1.54
C ASP A 28 -9.34 -2.99 -0.11
N PRO A 29 -8.51 -3.32 0.91
CA PRO A 29 -8.84 -2.97 2.28
C PRO A 29 -8.76 -1.47 2.53
N ASP A 30 -9.72 -0.94 3.28
CA ASP A 30 -9.74 0.46 3.74
C ASP A 30 -9.52 0.54 5.26
N CYS A 31 -8.71 1.51 5.70
CA CYS A 31 -8.64 1.88 7.10
C CYS A 31 -8.65 3.40 7.31
N ASN A 32 -9.60 3.86 8.14
CA ASN A 32 -9.65 5.27 8.53
C ASN A 32 -8.46 5.73 9.39
N ARG A 33 -7.98 4.86 10.29
CA ARG A 33 -6.82 5.12 11.16
C ARG A 33 -6.08 3.84 11.50
N GLY A 34 -4.90 3.66 10.95
CA GLY A 34 -4.04 2.52 11.24
C GLY A 34 -3.40 2.00 9.98
N SER A 35 -3.73 0.78 9.54
CA SER A 35 -3.04 0.19 8.39
C SER A 35 -3.96 -0.60 7.47
N SER A 36 -3.72 -0.50 6.17
CA SER A 36 -4.33 -1.33 5.16
C SER A 36 -3.27 -2.10 4.41
N TYR A 37 -3.51 -3.39 4.18
CA TYR A 37 -2.55 -4.28 3.53
C TYR A 37 -3.27 -5.17 2.52
N SER A 38 -2.73 -5.24 1.30
CA SER A 38 -3.09 -6.24 0.31
C SER A 38 -1.87 -6.98 -0.19
N SER A 39 -2.05 -8.22 -0.66
CA SER A 39 -1.04 -8.87 -1.48
C SER A 39 -1.19 -8.43 -2.93
N ASP A 40 -2.40 -8.55 -3.46
CA ASP A 40 -2.79 -8.20 -4.81
C ASP A 40 -4.01 -7.26 -4.71
N GLY A 41 -3.79 -5.95 -4.84
CA GLY A 41 -4.85 -4.95 -4.74
C GLY A 41 -4.40 -3.60 -4.20
N ASP A 42 -5.38 -2.72 -3.99
CA ASP A 42 -5.17 -1.28 -3.83
C ASP A 42 -5.68 -0.80 -2.45
N PRO A 43 -4.91 -1.05 -1.37
CA PRO A 43 -5.35 -0.66 -0.03
C PRO A 43 -5.30 0.85 0.18
N ASP A 44 -6.34 1.39 0.83
CA ASP A 44 -6.44 2.81 1.20
C ASP A 44 -6.30 2.98 2.72
N CYS A 45 -5.58 4.01 3.15
CA CYS A 45 -5.60 4.48 4.52
C CYS A 45 -5.70 6.01 4.64
N ASN A 46 -6.72 6.48 5.34
CA ASN A 46 -6.88 7.91 5.62
C ASN A 46 -5.78 8.49 6.52
N ARG A 47 -5.32 7.72 7.52
CA ARG A 47 -4.25 8.10 8.45
C ARG A 47 -3.48 6.88 8.93
N GLY A 48 -2.25 6.74 8.46
CA GLY A 48 -1.37 5.66 8.88
C GLY A 48 -0.60 5.10 7.70
N SER A 49 -0.84 3.84 7.35
CA SER A 49 -0.04 3.18 6.32
C SER A 49 -0.86 2.31 5.39
N SER A 50 -0.52 2.35 4.10
CA SER A 50 -1.06 1.43 3.09
C SER A 50 0.09 0.66 2.47
N TYR A 51 -0.07 -0.64 2.33
CA TYR A 51 0.95 -1.53 1.78
C TYR A 51 0.32 -2.47 0.76
N SER A 52 0.92 -2.56 -0.41
CA SER A 52 0.65 -3.65 -1.36
C SER A 52 1.94 -4.37 -1.73
N PHE A 53 1.83 -5.64 -2.13
CA PHE A 53 2.94 -6.32 -2.79
C PHE A 53 2.86 -6.04 -4.29
N ASP A 54 1.75 -6.42 -4.91
CA ASP A 54 1.40 -6.16 -6.31
C ASP A 54 0.14 -5.25 -6.33
N GLY A 55 0.34 -3.93 -6.44
CA GLY A 55 -0.77 -2.98 -6.49
C GLY A 55 -0.40 -1.56 -6.07
N ASP A 56 -1.41 -0.69 -6.02
CA ASP A 56 -1.28 0.76 -5.95
C ASP A 56 -1.89 1.31 -4.65
N PRO A 57 -1.19 1.19 -3.51
CA PRO A 57 -1.74 1.62 -2.23
C PRO A 57 -1.76 3.14 -2.10
N ASP A 58 -2.87 3.68 -1.57
CA ASP A 58 -3.04 5.12 -1.31
C ASP A 58 -3.05 5.40 0.19
N CYS A 59 -2.39 6.49 0.60
CA CYS A 59 -2.54 7.04 1.93
C CYS A 59 -2.70 8.56 1.93
N ASN A 60 -3.79 9.03 2.54
CA ASN A 60 -4.02 10.47 2.70
C ASN A 60 -3.01 11.16 3.64
N ARG A 61 -2.61 10.48 4.72
CA ARG A 61 -1.61 10.99 5.69
C ARG A 61 -0.83 9.84 6.31
N GLY A 62 0.44 9.73 5.93
CA GLY A 62 1.36 8.78 6.51
C GLY A 62 2.25 8.15 5.46
N SER A 63 2.08 6.88 5.14
CA SER A 63 2.97 6.20 4.21
C SER A 63 2.27 5.22 3.30
N SER A 64 2.68 5.19 2.04
CA SER A 64 2.26 4.19 1.06
C SER A 64 3.48 3.43 0.55
N TYR A 65 3.38 2.11 0.50
CA TYR A 65 4.47 1.24 0.09
C TYR A 65 3.97 0.21 -0.90
N SER A 66 4.66 0.05 -2.03
CA SER A 66 4.47 -1.11 -2.91
C SER A 66 5.79 -1.83 -3.18
N SER A 67 5.74 -3.14 -3.44
CA SER A 67 6.90 -3.83 -4.01
C SER A 67 6.93 -3.59 -5.52
N ASP A 68 5.85 -3.94 -6.20
CA ASP A 68 5.69 -3.92 -7.65
C ASP A 68 4.42 -3.12 -8.02
N GLY A 69 4.45 -1.81 -7.77
CA GLY A 69 3.34 -0.91 -8.07
C GLY A 69 3.64 0.55 -7.76
N ASP A 70 2.63 1.40 -7.89
CA ASP A 70 2.72 2.86 -7.90
C ASP A 70 1.98 3.46 -6.68
N PRO A 71 2.61 3.44 -5.49
CA PRO A 71 1.97 3.91 -4.27
C PRO A 71 1.86 5.44 -4.26
N ASP A 72 0.70 5.96 -3.87
CA ASP A 72 0.44 7.40 -3.73
C ASP A 72 0.28 7.79 -2.26
N CYS A 73 0.84 8.93 -1.87
CA CYS A 73 0.56 9.55 -0.59
C CYS A 73 0.34 11.06 -0.71
N ASN A 74 -0.82 11.53 -0.22
CA ASN A 74 -1.09 12.97 -0.18
C ASN A 74 -0.17 13.76 0.77
N ARG A 75 0.17 13.19 1.92
CA ARG A 75 1.07 13.81 2.91
C ARG A 75 1.88 12.76 3.67
N GLY A 76 3.17 12.69 3.41
CA GLY A 76 4.09 11.85 4.15
C GLY A 76 5.15 11.22 3.27
N SER A 77 5.03 9.94 2.94
CA SER A 77 6.03 9.26 2.11
C SER A 77 5.43 8.17 1.25
N SER A 78 5.95 8.04 0.04
CA SER A 78 5.62 6.94 -0.87
C SER A 78 6.90 6.21 -1.26
N TYR A 79 6.87 4.89 -1.26
CA TYR A 79 8.02 4.08 -1.59
C TYR A 79 7.62 2.92 -2.48
N SER A 80 8.35 2.72 -3.58
CA SER A 80 8.22 1.50 -4.38
C SER A 80 9.57 0.82 -4.58
N SER A 81 9.60 -0.51 -4.64
CA SER A 81 10.82 -1.22 -5.04
C SER A 81 10.97 -1.15 -6.57
N ASP A 82 9.96 -1.61 -7.29
CA ASP A 82 9.95 -1.71 -8.75
C ASP A 82 8.68 -1.03 -9.32
N GLY A 83 8.51 0.26 -8.98
CA GLY A 83 7.47 1.14 -9.51
C GLY A 83 7.77 2.62 -9.30
N ASP A 84 6.81 3.48 -9.61
CA ASP A 84 6.90 4.93 -9.59
C ASP A 84 6.03 5.52 -8.47
N PRO A 85 6.58 5.67 -7.24
CA PRO A 85 5.84 6.21 -6.12
C PRO A 85 5.62 7.72 -6.28
N ASP A 86 4.42 8.21 -5.95
CA ASP A 86 4.09 9.64 -5.94
C ASP A 86 3.71 10.13 -4.54
N CYS A 87 4.15 11.35 -4.21
CA CYS A 87 3.79 11.98 -2.95
C CYS A 87 3.60 13.49 -3.13
N ASN A 88 2.36 13.95 -2.96
CA ASN A 88 2.01 15.36 -3.12
C ASN A 88 2.73 16.29 -2.12
N ARG A 89 2.93 15.85 -0.88
CA ARG A 89 3.63 16.60 0.16
C ARG A 89 4.45 15.68 1.03
N GLY A 90 5.70 15.48 0.64
CA GLY A 90 6.57 14.58 1.37
C GLY A 90 7.75 14.13 0.53
N SER A 91 8.03 12.84 0.57
CA SER A 91 9.12 12.24 -0.17
C SER A 91 8.65 11.00 -0.90
N SER A 92 9.08 10.86 -2.14
CA SER A 92 8.92 9.64 -2.93
C SER A 92 10.28 9.01 -3.15
N SER A 93 10.37 7.68 -3.07
CA SER A 93 11.60 6.95 -3.29
C SER A 93 11.33 5.63 -4.01
N SER A 94 11.88 5.47 -5.21
CA SER A 94 11.93 4.18 -5.91
C SER A 94 13.32 3.56 -5.83
N SER A 95 13.39 2.24 -5.73
CA SER A 95 14.66 1.51 -5.73
C SER A 95 14.68 0.42 -6.80
N PHE A 96 14.63 0.83 -8.07
CA PHE A 96 14.64 -0.11 -9.19
C PHE A 96 15.73 -1.17 -9.03
N THR A 97 15.33 -2.43 -8.91
CA THR A 97 16.28 -3.53 -8.90
C THR A 97 16.77 -3.71 -10.33
N LYS A 98 17.91 -3.10 -10.66
CA LYS A 98 18.58 -3.35 -11.94
C LYS A 98 19.03 -4.80 -11.95
N VAL A 99 18.21 -5.71 -12.49
CA VAL A 99 18.65 -7.05 -12.88
C VAL A 99 19.78 -6.87 -13.88
N ALA A 100 21.02 -7.05 -13.40
CA ALA A 100 22.19 -7.01 -14.25
C ALA A 100 22.11 -8.23 -15.19
N SER A 101 21.62 -8.02 -16.41
CA SER A 101 21.76 -9.02 -17.47
C SER A 101 23.25 -9.33 -17.62
N THR A 102 23.65 -10.53 -17.21
CA THR A 102 24.98 -11.07 -17.49
C THR A 102 25.16 -11.10 -19.01
N PRO A 103 26.21 -10.48 -19.58
CA PRO A 103 26.42 -10.53 -21.03
C PRO A 103 26.70 -11.97 -21.45
N GLY A 104 25.74 -12.61 -22.11
CA GLY A 104 25.90 -13.90 -22.77
C GLY A 104 26.14 -13.70 -24.26
N HIS A 105 27.33 -14.14 -24.70
CA HIS A 105 27.86 -14.28 -26.06
C HIS A 105 28.29 -13.01 -26.82
#